data_AF-A0A4V1SLT6-F1
#
_entry.id   AF-A0A4V1SLT6-F1
#
_cell.length_a   1.000
_cell.length_b   1.000
_cell.length_c   1.000
_cell.angle_alpha   90.00
_cell.angle_beta   90.00
_cell.angle_gamma   90.00
#
_symmetry.space_group_name_H-M   'P 1'
#
loop_
_entity.id
_entity.type
_entity.pdbx_description
1 polymer ?
#
loop_
_entity_poly.entity_id
_entity_poly.type
_entity_poly.pdbx_seq_one_letter_code
_entity_poly.pdbx_strand_id
1 'polypeptide(L)'
;ITGETKIIKLPKEKVANEGEVVKSYVLQGAKNIGYINLPGFYSRESRDIKKEEDLKYDGAANDVSKEIVKLKKDSIAGLILDLRYNGGGSIWEAMQLAGIFVDIGIVASMKDKDGKVEFLKDPNRGSMYDGPMMVLINGASASASEFIAAMMQDYNRAIIVGGTTYGKGTAQSVLPLDTGISNPNKKYEAFVKVTEEKFYRVSGSTTQWKGVEPDIILPDMYSSDKYKEKSEISALQPDLSKAGMFRPAAALPIETLKARSLQRTSGSEYFKAVNKYLQLSEQYEKGRVIPLTWATYLAHYKQSRQLFNSLNNNKLPAEAQLHVRNNSVDKQRYNTSGGASQDVNNSYLKKIANDAVLAEANAIIQDWINK
;
A
#
# COMPACT_ATOMS: atom_id res chain seq x y z
N ILE A 1 -31.91 37.23 4.65
CA ILE A 1 -31.49 35.86 4.99
C ILE A 1 -31.42 35.79 6.52
N THR A 2 -32.47 35.29 7.15
CA THR A 2 -32.52 35.08 8.60
C THR A 2 -31.75 33.80 8.89
N GLY A 3 -30.55 33.91 9.46
CA GLY A 3 -29.78 32.75 9.90
C GLY A 3 -30.38 32.18 11.18
N GLU A 4 -30.63 30.87 11.21
CA GLU A 4 -31.04 30.14 12.41
C GLU A 4 -29.81 29.51 13.07
N THR A 5 -29.60 29.76 14.36
CA THR A 5 -28.51 29.15 15.13
C THR A 5 -29.03 27.87 15.78
N LYS A 6 -28.49 26.72 15.36
CA LYS A 6 -28.85 25.40 15.92
C LYS A 6 -27.72 24.84 16.77
N ILE A 7 -27.97 24.65 18.06
CA ILE A 7 -27.00 24.03 18.98
C ILE A 7 -27.13 22.52 18.87
N ILE A 8 -26.14 21.86 18.25
CA ILE A 8 -26.05 20.40 18.19
C ILE A 8 -25.16 19.93 19.34
N LYS A 9 -25.75 19.25 20.33
CA LYS A 9 -24.99 18.57 21.39
C LYS A 9 -24.54 17.21 20.89
N LEU A 10 -23.26 17.07 20.59
CA LEU A 10 -22.65 15.78 20.24
C LEU A 10 -22.13 15.10 21.51
N PRO A 11 -22.68 13.95 21.93
CA PRO A 11 -22.08 13.17 23.00
C PRO A 11 -20.70 12.65 22.55
N LYS A 12 -19.69 12.76 23.43
CA LYS A 12 -18.37 12.18 23.16
C LYS A 12 -18.49 10.67 23.29
N GLU A 13 -18.51 9.98 22.15
CA GLU A 13 -18.35 8.53 22.10
C GLU A 13 -16.90 8.20 21.75
N LYS A 14 -16.36 7.12 22.31
CA LYS A 14 -15.07 6.58 21.88
C LYS A 14 -15.26 5.93 20.52
N VAL A 15 -15.20 6.73 19.46
CA VAL A 15 -15.22 6.22 18.09
C VAL A 15 -13.93 5.42 17.90
N ALA A 16 -14.06 4.10 17.77
CA ALA A 16 -12.94 3.29 17.30
C ALA A 16 -12.51 3.84 15.95
N ASN A 17 -11.22 4.08 15.75
CA ASN A 17 -10.68 4.55 14.48
C ASN A 17 -10.77 3.42 13.44
N GLU A 18 -11.99 3.12 12.99
CA GLU A 18 -12.26 2.05 12.03
C GLU A 18 -11.73 2.42 10.64
N GLY A 19 -11.40 3.68 10.36
CA GLY A 19 -10.95 4.13 9.03
C GLY A 19 -9.48 3.83 8.74
N GLU A 20 -8.63 3.83 9.76
CA GLU A 20 -7.15 3.85 9.62
C GLU A 20 -6.48 2.57 10.15
N VAL A 21 -7.25 1.50 10.37
CA VAL A 21 -6.74 0.21 10.84
C VAL A 21 -6.86 -0.86 9.77
N VAL A 22 -6.04 -1.90 9.90
CA VAL A 22 -6.04 -3.07 9.01
C VAL A 22 -7.44 -3.69 8.96
N LYS A 23 -7.88 -4.08 7.77
CA LYS A 23 -9.14 -4.80 7.54
C LYS A 23 -8.93 -5.99 6.64
N SER A 24 -9.72 -7.04 6.87
CA SER A 24 -9.74 -8.20 6.00
C SER A 24 -11.13 -8.61 5.53
N TYR A 25 -11.17 -9.14 4.32
CA TYR A 25 -12.37 -9.61 3.64
C TYR A 25 -12.06 -10.90 2.88
N VAL A 26 -13.11 -11.63 2.51
CA VAL A 26 -13.02 -12.83 1.68
C VAL A 26 -13.60 -12.51 0.31
N LEU A 27 -12.77 -12.64 -0.73
CA LEU A 27 -13.20 -12.62 -2.12
C LEU A 27 -13.66 -14.04 -2.49
N GLN A 28 -14.93 -14.16 -2.87
CA GLN A 28 -15.57 -15.43 -3.16
C GLN A 28 -15.38 -15.81 -4.63
N GLY A 29 -15.11 -17.09 -4.87
CA GLY A 29 -14.94 -17.67 -6.20
C GLY A 29 -14.87 -19.20 -6.10
N ALA A 30 -14.33 -19.85 -7.13
CA ALA A 30 -14.10 -21.30 -7.10
C ALA A 30 -13.22 -21.72 -5.90
N LYS A 31 -12.24 -20.87 -5.57
CA LYS A 31 -11.48 -20.93 -4.32
C LYS A 31 -11.54 -19.56 -3.66
N ASN A 32 -11.78 -19.51 -2.35
CA ASN A 32 -11.85 -18.23 -1.62
C ASN A 32 -10.45 -17.61 -1.51
N ILE A 33 -10.35 -16.30 -1.72
CA ILE A 33 -9.11 -15.53 -1.55
C ILE A 33 -9.27 -14.58 -0.38
N GLY A 34 -8.28 -14.57 0.52
CA GLY A 34 -8.18 -13.58 1.56
C GLY A 34 -7.70 -12.25 1.01
N TYR A 35 -8.32 -11.16 1.41
CA TYR A 35 -7.90 -9.81 1.05
C TYR A 35 -7.65 -9.03 2.33
N ILE A 36 -6.46 -8.44 2.45
CA ILE A 36 -6.08 -7.56 3.57
C ILE A 36 -5.73 -6.19 3.01
N ASN A 37 -6.39 -5.15 3.50
CA ASN A 37 -5.99 -3.76 3.23
C ASN A 37 -5.20 -3.22 4.42
N LEU A 38 -3.94 -2.84 4.18
CA LEU A 38 -3.07 -2.20 5.17
C LEU A 38 -2.94 -0.71 4.82
N PRO A 39 -3.64 0.20 5.53
CA PRO A 39 -3.68 1.61 5.17
C PRO A 39 -2.39 2.38 5.50
N GLY A 40 -1.61 1.91 6.47
CA GLY A 40 -0.36 2.54 6.90
C GLY A 40 0.38 1.70 7.93
N PHE A 41 1.69 1.91 8.06
CA PHE A 41 2.53 1.21 9.04
C PHE A 41 2.50 1.96 10.39
N TYR A 42 1.34 1.93 11.06
CA TYR A 42 1.16 2.55 12.36
C TYR A 42 1.73 1.69 13.49
N SER A 43 2.20 2.34 14.55
CA SER A 43 2.50 1.68 15.81
C SER A 43 1.72 2.36 16.94
N ARG A 44 1.16 1.57 17.87
CA ARG A 44 0.42 2.04 19.05
C ARG A 44 1.27 1.96 20.30
N GLU A 45 2.53 2.35 20.16
CA GLU A 45 3.53 2.31 21.22
C GLU A 45 3.01 2.98 22.51
N SER A 46 3.13 2.26 23.62
CA SER A 46 3.02 2.87 24.94
C SER A 46 4.24 3.75 25.16
N ARG A 47 4.06 4.96 25.69
CA ARG A 47 5.13 5.95 26.00
C ARG A 47 6.18 5.47 27.03
N ASP A 48 6.12 4.21 27.46
CA ASP A 48 6.90 3.62 28.54
C ASP A 48 7.80 2.46 28.07
N ILE A 49 8.21 2.43 26.80
CA ILE A 49 9.18 1.43 26.31
C ILE A 49 10.59 1.89 26.73
N LYS A 50 11.20 1.20 27.69
CA LYS A 50 12.57 1.48 28.16
C LYS A 50 13.55 0.39 27.72
N LYS A 51 13.06 -0.79 27.35
CA LYS A 51 13.83 -1.95 26.86
C LYS A 51 13.09 -2.68 25.74
N GLU A 52 13.82 -3.46 24.94
CA GLU A 52 13.27 -4.32 23.87
C GLU A 52 12.20 -5.31 24.40
N GLU A 53 12.34 -5.74 25.64
CA GLU A 53 11.40 -6.62 26.37
C GLU A 53 10.05 -5.94 26.68
N ASP A 54 10.02 -4.59 26.72
CA ASP A 54 8.81 -3.80 27.01
C ASP A 54 7.97 -3.52 25.75
N LEU A 55 8.44 -3.96 24.58
CA LEU A 55 7.74 -3.83 23.30
C LEU A 55 6.43 -4.62 23.34
N LYS A 56 5.32 -3.92 23.62
CA LYS A 56 4.00 -4.45 23.31
C LYS A 56 3.84 -4.41 21.79
N TYR A 57 3.77 -5.60 21.18
CA TYR A 57 3.44 -5.81 19.77
C TYR A 57 2.03 -5.31 19.43
N ASP A 58 1.78 -4.00 19.45
CA ASP A 58 0.49 -3.38 19.16
C ASP A 58 0.65 -2.37 18.02
N GLY A 59 0.64 -2.88 16.80
CA GLY A 59 0.84 -2.09 15.59
C GLY A 59 0.31 -2.80 14.36
N ALA A 60 0.64 -2.26 13.20
CA ALA A 60 0.22 -2.77 11.90
C ALA A 60 0.60 -4.24 11.71
N ALA A 61 1.82 -4.66 12.07
CA ALA A 61 2.28 -6.04 11.87
C ALA A 61 1.44 -7.05 12.67
N ASN A 62 1.15 -6.73 13.93
CA ASN A 62 0.30 -7.57 14.79
C ASN A 62 -1.14 -7.63 14.27
N ASP A 63 -1.69 -6.49 13.83
CA ASP A 63 -3.05 -6.45 13.30
C ASP A 63 -3.18 -7.24 11.99
N VAL A 64 -2.21 -7.14 11.07
CA VAL A 64 -2.16 -8.01 9.89
C VAL A 64 -2.08 -9.49 10.30
N SER A 65 -1.28 -9.83 11.29
CA SER A 65 -1.17 -11.21 11.80
C SER A 65 -2.51 -11.73 12.32
N LYS A 66 -3.26 -10.92 13.07
CA LYS A 66 -4.62 -11.27 13.54
C LYS A 66 -5.58 -11.47 12.36
N GLU A 67 -5.52 -10.59 11.36
CA GLU A 67 -6.36 -10.72 10.16
C GLU A 67 -6.05 -11.99 9.36
N ILE A 68 -4.77 -12.39 9.23
CA ILE A 68 -4.39 -13.66 8.61
C ILE A 68 -5.00 -14.84 9.38
N VAL A 69 -4.93 -14.83 10.71
CA VAL A 69 -5.54 -15.88 11.54
C VAL A 69 -7.06 -15.96 11.35
N LYS A 70 -7.75 -14.82 11.24
CA LYS A 70 -9.19 -14.80 10.91
C LYS A 70 -9.46 -15.42 9.54
N LEU A 71 -8.72 -15.00 8.52
CA LEU A 71 -8.91 -15.48 7.15
C LEU A 71 -8.60 -16.97 6.99
N LYS A 72 -7.64 -17.52 7.75
CA LYS A 72 -7.36 -18.97 7.76
C LYS A 72 -8.56 -19.80 8.21
N LYS A 73 -9.42 -19.28 9.10
CA LYS A 73 -10.67 -19.94 9.50
C LYS A 73 -11.69 -20.04 8.35
N ASP A 74 -11.58 -19.15 7.36
CA ASP A 74 -12.42 -19.14 6.16
C ASP A 74 -11.83 -19.99 5.01
N SER A 75 -10.79 -20.79 5.28
CA SER A 75 -10.16 -21.73 4.32
C SER A 75 -9.77 -21.06 3.00
N ILE A 76 -9.10 -19.90 3.09
CA ILE A 76 -8.60 -19.20 1.91
C ILE A 76 -7.51 -20.02 1.19
N ALA A 77 -7.54 -20.01 -0.14
CA ALA A 77 -6.55 -20.67 -0.99
C ALA A 77 -5.42 -19.74 -1.44
N GLY A 78 -5.61 -18.42 -1.29
CA GLY A 78 -4.64 -17.39 -1.63
C GLY A 78 -4.84 -16.15 -0.75
N LEU A 79 -3.83 -15.29 -0.69
CA LEU A 79 -3.86 -14.03 0.06
C LEU A 79 -3.42 -12.86 -0.82
N ILE A 80 -4.19 -11.76 -0.82
CA ILE A 80 -3.82 -10.48 -1.43
C ILE A 80 -3.60 -9.48 -0.29
N LEU A 81 -2.38 -8.94 -0.17
CA LEU A 81 -2.05 -7.82 0.69
C LEU A 81 -2.05 -6.53 -0.14
N ASP A 82 -2.97 -5.63 0.14
CA ASP A 82 -3.11 -4.36 -0.55
C ASP A 82 -2.38 -3.23 0.17
N LEU A 83 -1.36 -2.71 -0.50
CA LEU A 83 -0.53 -1.58 -0.09
C LEU A 83 -0.73 -0.36 -1.00
N ARG A 84 -1.73 -0.37 -1.90
CA ARG A 84 -2.07 0.81 -2.70
C ARG A 84 -2.42 1.96 -1.77
N TYR A 85 -1.95 3.16 -2.12
CA TYR A 85 -2.15 4.38 -1.35
C TYR A 85 -1.54 4.37 0.07
N ASN A 86 -0.73 3.36 0.41
CA ASN A 86 -0.01 3.31 1.67
C ASN A 86 1.36 3.99 1.51
N GLY A 87 1.46 5.22 2.01
CA GLY A 87 2.69 6.04 1.96
C GLY A 87 3.80 5.59 2.93
N GLY A 88 3.61 4.48 3.65
CA GLY A 88 4.55 3.91 4.58
C GLY A 88 4.19 4.17 6.05
N GLY A 89 5.21 4.39 6.87
CA GLY A 89 5.08 4.58 8.32
C GLY A 89 6.31 4.03 9.04
N SER A 90 6.12 3.38 10.18
CA SER A 90 7.20 2.79 10.96
C SER A 90 7.92 1.70 10.18
N ILE A 91 9.24 1.87 10.01
CA ILE A 91 10.10 0.84 9.42
C ILE A 91 10.15 -0.41 10.31
N TRP A 92 10.04 -0.24 11.62
CA TRP A 92 10.00 -1.35 12.58
C TRP A 92 8.75 -2.22 12.38
N GLU A 93 7.58 -1.61 12.20
CA GLU A 93 6.35 -2.33 11.84
C GLU A 93 6.50 -3.03 10.49
N ALA A 94 7.20 -2.42 9.54
CA ALA A 94 7.50 -3.05 8.26
C ALA A 94 8.38 -4.28 8.47
N MET A 95 9.49 -4.18 9.21
CA MET A 95 10.39 -5.30 9.51
C MET A 95 9.66 -6.47 10.18
N GLN A 96 8.84 -6.17 11.19
CA GLN A 96 8.01 -7.18 11.85
C GLN A 96 7.03 -7.83 10.87
N LEU A 97 6.40 -7.03 10.01
CA LEU A 97 5.52 -7.55 8.97
C LEU A 97 6.28 -8.36 7.91
N ALA A 98 7.54 -8.04 7.59
CA ALA A 98 8.34 -8.89 6.70
C ALA A 98 8.62 -10.26 7.34
N GLY A 99 8.93 -10.25 8.63
CA GLY A 99 9.20 -11.43 9.42
C GLY A 99 8.11 -12.49 9.38
N ILE A 100 6.83 -12.09 9.41
CA ILE A 100 5.72 -13.06 9.37
C ILE A 100 5.60 -13.83 8.05
N PHE A 101 6.33 -13.45 6.99
CA PHE A 101 6.26 -14.05 5.66
C PHE A 101 7.55 -14.75 5.21
N VAL A 102 8.68 -14.54 5.91
CA VAL A 102 9.98 -15.14 5.57
C VAL A 102 10.56 -15.82 6.80
N ASP A 103 10.80 -17.13 6.74
CA ASP A 103 11.28 -17.92 7.90
C ASP A 103 12.68 -17.50 8.38
N ILE A 104 13.65 -17.39 7.47
CA ILE A 104 15.03 -17.04 7.81
C ILE A 104 15.63 -16.17 6.71
N GLY A 105 16.30 -15.09 7.11
CA GLY A 105 17.20 -14.34 6.26
C GLY A 105 17.22 -12.86 6.59
N ILE A 106 17.99 -12.11 5.82
CA ILE A 106 17.94 -10.66 5.88
C ILE A 106 16.67 -10.16 5.16
N VAL A 107 16.02 -9.14 5.68
CA VAL A 107 14.86 -8.52 5.03
C VAL A 107 15.26 -7.30 4.21
N ALA A 108 16.40 -6.68 4.57
CA ALA A 108 16.97 -5.52 3.88
C ALA A 108 18.35 -5.12 4.44
N SER A 109 18.90 -4.01 3.95
CA SER A 109 19.96 -3.28 4.64
C SER A 109 19.70 -1.78 4.70
N MET A 110 20.28 -1.13 5.71
CA MET A 110 20.32 0.32 5.85
C MET A 110 21.77 0.79 5.76
N LYS A 111 21.99 1.97 5.19
CA LYS A 111 23.31 2.61 5.11
C LYS A 111 23.22 4.03 5.65
N ASP A 112 24.05 4.33 6.64
CA ASP A 112 24.13 5.66 7.24
C ASP A 112 24.99 6.62 6.40
N LYS A 113 25.10 7.86 6.87
CA LYS A 113 25.91 8.91 6.23
C LYS A 113 27.41 8.59 6.18
N ASP A 114 27.91 7.73 7.07
CA ASP A 114 29.33 7.35 7.16
C ASP A 114 29.64 6.10 6.32
N GLY A 115 28.62 5.55 5.63
CA GLY A 115 28.73 4.39 4.76
C GLY A 115 28.66 3.05 5.52
N LYS A 116 28.35 3.07 6.82
CA LYS A 116 28.16 1.84 7.60
C LYS A 116 26.88 1.16 7.14
N VAL A 117 26.99 -0.12 6.80
CA VAL A 117 25.85 -0.94 6.37
C VAL A 117 25.40 -1.84 7.51
N GLU A 118 24.12 -1.77 7.85
CA GLU A 118 23.46 -2.67 8.79
C GLU A 118 22.48 -3.56 8.04
N PHE A 119 22.59 -4.88 8.25
CA PHE A 119 21.63 -5.84 7.71
C PHE A 119 20.49 -6.06 8.69
N LEU A 120 19.27 -5.84 8.21
CA LEU A 120 18.05 -6.05 8.95
C LEU A 120 17.61 -7.51 8.79
N LYS A 121 17.18 -8.15 9.88
CA LYS A 121 16.68 -9.53 9.90
C LYS A 121 15.51 -9.66 10.87
N ASP A 122 14.58 -10.59 10.60
CA ASP A 122 13.61 -10.99 11.63
C ASP A 122 14.30 -11.91 12.64
N PRO A 123 14.25 -11.60 13.95
CA PRO A 123 14.71 -12.53 14.98
C PRO A 123 13.78 -13.75 15.15
N ASN A 124 12.51 -13.66 14.73
CA ASN A 124 11.53 -14.72 14.88
C ASN A 124 11.54 -15.66 13.66
N ARG A 125 11.24 -16.94 13.89
CA ARG A 125 11.18 -17.96 12.84
C ARG A 125 9.74 -18.34 12.51
N GLY A 126 9.55 -18.85 11.30
CA GLY A 126 8.28 -19.35 10.78
C GLY A 126 7.51 -18.32 9.95
N SER A 127 6.46 -18.80 9.27
CA SER A 127 5.54 -17.94 8.54
C SER A 127 4.10 -18.13 9.02
N MET A 128 3.34 -17.04 9.07
CA MET A 128 1.92 -17.07 9.42
C MET A 128 1.04 -17.63 8.30
N TYR A 129 1.51 -17.55 7.06
CA TYR A 129 0.82 -18.01 5.87
C TYR A 129 1.84 -18.48 4.84
N ASP A 130 1.73 -19.73 4.38
CA ASP A 130 2.64 -20.32 3.39
C ASP A 130 2.03 -20.44 1.98
N GLY A 131 0.75 -20.09 1.85
CA GLY A 131 0.03 -20.21 0.58
C GLY A 131 0.43 -19.17 -0.47
N PRO A 132 -0.12 -19.30 -1.70
CA PRO A 132 0.03 -18.32 -2.77
C PRO A 132 -0.36 -16.91 -2.30
N MET A 133 0.55 -15.96 -2.50
CA MET A 133 0.40 -14.59 -2.00
C MET A 133 0.69 -13.56 -3.08
N MET A 134 -0.11 -12.51 -3.12
CA MET A 134 0.10 -11.34 -3.96
C MET A 134 0.19 -10.08 -3.12
N VAL A 135 1.00 -9.12 -3.57
CA VAL A 135 1.06 -7.77 -3.00
C VAL A 135 0.61 -6.78 -4.06
N LEU A 136 -0.41 -5.99 -3.74
CA LEU A 136 -0.98 -4.99 -4.65
C LEU A 136 -0.41 -3.61 -4.31
N ILE A 137 0.19 -2.94 -5.30
CA ILE A 137 0.88 -1.65 -5.14
C ILE A 137 0.44 -0.63 -6.20
N ASN A 138 0.71 0.65 -5.95
CA ASN A 138 0.56 1.72 -6.95
C ASN A 138 1.61 2.82 -6.74
N GLY A 139 1.59 3.86 -7.58
CA GLY A 139 2.50 5.01 -7.49
C GLY A 139 2.40 5.82 -6.21
N ALA A 140 1.35 5.62 -5.41
CA ALA A 140 1.20 6.21 -4.08
C ALA A 140 1.72 5.30 -2.94
N SER A 141 2.08 4.05 -3.24
CA SER A 141 2.79 3.18 -2.30
C SER A 141 4.22 3.71 -2.11
N ALA A 142 4.66 3.92 -0.87
CA ALA A 142 5.97 4.51 -0.58
C ALA A 142 6.63 3.91 0.67
N SER A 143 7.95 4.07 0.78
CA SER A 143 8.73 3.80 2.00
C SER A 143 8.53 2.38 2.53
N ALA A 144 7.98 2.19 3.73
CA ALA A 144 7.71 0.87 4.32
C ALA A 144 6.89 -0.07 3.40
N SER A 145 6.00 0.46 2.56
CA SER A 145 5.28 -0.33 1.55
C SER A 145 6.22 -0.89 0.48
N GLU A 146 7.20 -0.07 0.06
CA GLU A 146 8.22 -0.46 -0.92
C GLU A 146 9.20 -1.46 -0.33
N PHE A 147 9.53 -1.34 0.96
CA PHE A 147 10.27 -2.35 1.70
C PHE A 147 9.58 -3.73 1.62
N ILE A 148 8.30 -3.81 1.97
CA ILE A 148 7.55 -5.07 1.93
C ILE A 148 7.49 -5.62 0.50
N ALA A 149 7.10 -4.79 -0.47
CA ALA A 149 6.95 -5.23 -1.85
C ALA A 149 8.29 -5.72 -2.44
N ALA A 150 9.38 -4.98 -2.20
CA ALA A 150 10.70 -5.36 -2.68
C ALA A 150 11.22 -6.65 -2.04
N MET A 151 11.08 -6.79 -0.72
CA MET A 151 11.49 -7.99 0.01
C MET A 151 10.71 -9.21 -0.50
N MET A 152 9.39 -9.09 -0.63
CA MET A 152 8.54 -10.18 -1.11
C MET A 152 8.91 -10.63 -2.53
N GLN A 153 9.25 -9.67 -3.39
CA GLN A 153 9.72 -9.92 -4.75
C GLN A 153 11.09 -10.61 -4.74
N ASP A 154 12.06 -10.08 -3.98
CA ASP A 154 13.41 -10.63 -3.90
C ASP A 154 13.39 -12.09 -3.43
N TYR A 155 12.54 -12.42 -2.45
CA TYR A 155 12.40 -13.77 -1.92
C TYR A 155 11.56 -14.72 -2.79
N ASN A 156 11.01 -14.27 -3.93
CA ASN A 156 9.96 -15.00 -4.66
C ASN A 156 8.81 -15.43 -3.72
N ARG A 157 8.53 -14.65 -2.67
CA ARG A 157 7.51 -14.98 -1.67
C ARG A 157 6.13 -14.61 -2.16
N ALA A 158 5.98 -13.48 -2.85
CA ALA A 158 4.71 -13.04 -3.40
C ALA A 158 4.88 -12.46 -4.80
N ILE A 159 3.82 -12.51 -5.60
CA ILE A 159 3.77 -11.82 -6.90
C ILE A 159 3.34 -10.37 -6.65
N ILE A 160 4.13 -9.42 -7.11
CA ILE A 160 3.84 -7.99 -7.01
C ILE A 160 3.05 -7.55 -8.23
N VAL A 161 1.90 -6.90 -8.00
CA VAL A 161 0.97 -6.48 -9.06
C VAL A 161 0.55 -5.04 -8.86
N GLY A 162 0.36 -4.30 -9.96
CA GLY A 162 -0.18 -2.95 -9.93
C GLY A 162 0.71 -1.92 -10.65
N GLY A 163 0.81 -0.72 -10.09
CA GLY A 163 1.66 0.35 -10.63
C GLY A 163 3.01 0.45 -9.92
N THR A 164 4.05 0.88 -10.62
CA THR A 164 5.38 1.16 -10.02
C THR A 164 5.25 2.15 -8.86
N THR A 165 5.89 1.87 -7.73
CA THR A 165 5.78 2.66 -6.49
C THR A 165 6.51 4.01 -6.54
N TYR A 166 6.35 4.82 -5.49
CA TYR A 166 6.80 6.22 -5.41
C TYR A 166 8.32 6.43 -5.56
N GLY A 167 9.14 5.53 -5.00
CA GLY A 167 10.60 5.60 -5.09
C GLY A 167 11.31 6.21 -3.88
N LYS A 168 10.76 6.05 -2.68
CA LYS A 168 11.36 6.57 -1.45
C LYS A 168 12.22 5.52 -0.76
N GLY A 169 13.53 5.63 -0.96
CA GLY A 169 14.56 4.77 -0.38
C GLY A 169 15.30 5.40 0.80
N THR A 170 14.65 6.27 1.57
CA THR A 170 15.25 6.96 2.73
C THR A 170 14.44 6.76 4.01
N ALA A 171 15.12 6.62 5.13
CA ALA A 171 14.54 6.56 6.46
C ALA A 171 14.78 7.87 7.21
N GLN A 172 13.78 8.27 8.00
CA GLN A 172 13.84 9.51 8.78
C GLN A 172 13.51 9.28 10.24
N SER A 173 14.23 10.00 11.10
CA SER A 173 14.01 10.06 12.54
C SER A 173 13.32 11.37 12.92
N VAL A 174 12.42 11.31 13.90
CA VAL A 174 11.77 12.49 14.48
C VAL A 174 12.49 12.82 15.78
N LEU A 175 13.18 13.95 15.81
CA LEU A 175 14.02 14.37 16.92
C LEU A 175 13.40 15.59 17.61
N PRO A 176 13.34 15.63 18.95
CA PRO A 176 12.91 16.83 19.65
C PRO A 176 13.95 17.95 19.47
N LEU A 177 13.48 19.20 19.31
CA LEU A 177 14.39 20.35 19.14
C LEU A 177 15.07 20.77 20.45
N ASP A 178 14.46 20.50 21.60
CA ASP A 178 15.00 20.86 22.90
C ASP A 178 15.80 19.68 23.52
N THR A 179 17.11 19.69 23.25
CA THR A 179 18.06 18.64 23.66
C THR A 179 18.75 18.91 25.01
N GLY A 180 18.46 20.04 25.66
CA GLY A 180 19.29 20.56 26.76
C GLY A 180 19.29 19.71 28.04
N ILE A 181 18.22 18.95 28.30
CA ILE A 181 18.13 17.99 29.42
C ILE A 181 17.25 16.81 28.97
N SER A 182 17.83 15.61 28.95
CA SER A 182 17.08 14.36 28.80
C SER A 182 16.27 14.15 30.08
N ASN A 183 14.97 14.43 30.02
CA ASN A 183 14.03 14.11 31.08
C ASN A 183 12.94 13.21 30.45
N PRO A 184 12.80 11.95 30.89
CA PRO A 184 11.84 11.01 30.32
C PRO A 184 10.38 11.45 30.48
N ASN A 185 10.09 12.41 31.36
CA ASN A 185 8.77 13.00 31.55
C ASN A 185 8.57 14.34 30.82
N LYS A 186 9.59 14.82 30.09
CA LYS A 186 9.51 16.08 29.35
C LYS A 186 8.58 15.92 28.15
N LYS A 187 7.55 16.76 28.10
CA LYS A 187 6.76 16.93 26.88
C LYS A 187 7.54 17.85 25.96
N TYR A 188 7.91 17.33 24.80
CA TYR A 188 8.52 18.13 23.75
C TYR A 188 7.43 18.82 22.95
N GLU A 189 7.59 20.13 22.74
CA GLU A 189 6.62 20.95 22.00
C GLU A 189 6.97 21.08 20.51
N ALA A 190 8.23 20.87 20.16
CA ALA A 190 8.73 21.04 18.81
C ALA A 190 9.69 19.91 18.41
N PHE A 191 9.56 19.47 17.16
CA PHE A 191 10.29 18.35 16.60
C PHE A 191 10.80 18.69 15.20
N VAL A 192 11.88 18.03 14.79
CA VAL A 192 12.39 18.04 13.42
C VAL A 192 12.42 16.61 12.90
N LYS A 193 12.12 16.44 11.61
CA LYS A 193 12.24 15.15 10.91
C LYS A 193 13.47 15.20 10.01
N VAL A 194 14.45 14.35 10.29
CA VAL A 194 15.75 14.36 9.60
C VAL A 194 15.96 13.03 8.90
N THR A 195 16.47 13.06 7.67
CA THR A 195 16.90 11.84 6.97
C THR A 195 18.25 11.41 7.52
N GLU A 196 18.31 10.20 8.07
CA GLU A 196 19.53 9.67 8.70
C GLU A 196 20.15 8.53 7.88
N GLU A 197 19.32 7.77 7.16
CA GLU A 197 19.75 6.54 6.51
C GLU A 197 19.09 6.35 5.14
N LYS A 198 19.77 5.60 4.28
CA LYS A 198 19.22 5.05 3.04
C LYS A 198 18.88 3.59 3.21
N PHE A 199 17.84 3.17 2.53
CA PHE A 199 17.30 1.82 2.53
C PHE A 199 17.66 1.06 1.24
N TYR A 200 17.98 -0.22 1.36
CA TYR A 200 18.36 -1.09 0.25
C TYR A 200 17.72 -2.48 0.35
N ARG A 201 17.42 -3.02 -0.83
CA ARG A 201 16.96 -4.40 -1.06
C ARG A 201 18.02 -5.40 -0.61
N VAL A 202 17.63 -6.66 -0.41
CA VAL A 202 18.56 -7.74 -0.01
C VAL A 202 19.64 -8.00 -1.07
N SER A 203 19.35 -7.68 -2.33
CA SER A 203 20.29 -7.69 -3.46
C SER A 203 21.32 -6.55 -3.44
N GLY A 204 21.17 -5.57 -2.54
CA GLY A 204 22.00 -4.36 -2.48
C GLY A 204 21.53 -3.22 -3.39
N SER A 205 20.49 -3.41 -4.21
CA SER A 205 19.89 -2.33 -5.00
C SER A 205 18.97 -1.44 -4.14
N THR A 206 18.62 -0.25 -4.64
CA THR A 206 17.76 0.71 -3.92
C THR A 206 16.43 0.92 -4.64
N THR A 207 15.40 1.25 -3.86
CA THR A 207 14.12 1.75 -4.37
C THR A 207 14.16 3.26 -4.66
N GLN A 208 15.21 3.98 -4.23
CA GLN A 208 15.33 5.42 -4.42
C GLN A 208 15.14 5.79 -5.90
N TRP A 209 14.28 6.78 -6.16
CA TRP A 209 13.84 7.28 -7.47
C TRP A 209 12.97 6.35 -8.31
N LYS A 210 13.30 5.07 -8.39
CA LYS A 210 12.63 4.11 -9.29
C LYS A 210 11.42 3.44 -8.67
N GLY A 211 11.45 3.24 -7.35
CA GLY A 211 10.51 2.41 -6.63
C GLY A 211 10.70 0.92 -6.88
N VAL A 212 9.64 0.17 -6.60
CA VAL A 212 9.46 -1.24 -6.89
C VAL A 212 8.63 -1.33 -8.16
N GLU A 213 9.22 -1.94 -9.19
CA GLU A 213 8.51 -2.31 -10.41
C GLU A 213 7.77 -3.63 -10.15
N PRO A 214 6.44 -3.69 -10.37
CA PRO A 214 5.67 -4.90 -10.14
C PRO A 214 5.99 -5.96 -11.19
N ASP A 215 5.88 -7.24 -10.81
CA ASP A 215 6.06 -8.38 -11.71
C ASP A 215 4.99 -8.38 -12.83
N ILE A 216 3.77 -7.98 -12.48
CA ILE A 216 2.66 -7.77 -13.42
C ILE A 216 2.17 -6.32 -13.31
N ILE A 217 2.55 -5.51 -14.29
CA ILE A 217 2.18 -4.10 -14.36
C ILE A 217 0.71 -3.96 -14.79
N LEU A 218 -0.05 -3.18 -14.02
CA LEU A 218 -1.39 -2.70 -14.36
C LEU A 218 -1.35 -1.17 -14.53
N PRO A 219 -2.11 -0.59 -15.47
CA PRO A 219 -2.25 0.85 -15.59
C PRO A 219 -2.67 1.50 -14.27
N ASP A 220 -1.95 2.53 -13.85
CA ASP A 220 -2.16 3.23 -12.57
C ASP A 220 -2.08 4.74 -12.79
N MET A 221 -3.03 5.48 -12.22
CA MET A 221 -3.09 6.94 -12.35
C MET A 221 -1.91 7.68 -11.71
N TYR A 222 -1.18 7.04 -10.80
CA TYR A 222 -0.03 7.62 -10.09
C TYR A 222 1.31 7.18 -10.69
N SER A 223 1.31 6.55 -11.86
CA SER A 223 2.55 6.02 -12.47
C SER A 223 3.43 7.09 -13.13
N SER A 224 2.95 8.33 -13.30
CA SER A 224 3.73 9.38 -13.98
C SER A 224 4.93 9.86 -13.14
N ASP A 225 5.97 10.34 -13.83
CA ASP A 225 7.22 10.77 -13.21
C ASP A 225 7.05 11.94 -12.23
N LYS A 226 6.02 12.77 -12.44
CA LYS A 226 5.63 13.85 -11.53
C LYS A 226 5.24 13.36 -10.13
N TYR A 227 4.77 12.12 -10.02
CA TYR A 227 4.37 11.52 -8.75
C TYR A 227 5.47 10.64 -8.17
N LYS A 228 6.74 10.84 -8.54
CA LYS A 228 7.88 10.07 -8.03
C LYS A 228 8.77 10.91 -7.13
N GLU A 229 9.46 10.24 -6.22
CA GLU A 229 10.51 10.85 -5.37
C GLU A 229 11.53 11.61 -6.22
N LYS A 230 11.90 11.08 -7.40
CA LYS A 230 12.88 11.74 -8.30
C LYS A 230 12.46 13.12 -8.82
N SER A 231 11.18 13.48 -8.71
CA SER A 231 10.69 14.81 -9.10
C SER A 231 10.85 15.85 -7.99
N GLU A 232 11.19 15.44 -6.77
CA GLU A 232 11.49 16.34 -5.67
C GLU A 232 12.88 16.96 -5.85
N ILE A 233 12.97 18.29 -5.70
CA ILE A 233 14.20 19.05 -5.98
C ILE A 233 15.40 18.67 -5.09
N SER A 234 15.13 18.12 -3.91
CA SER A 234 16.12 17.73 -2.91
C SER A 234 16.23 16.22 -2.75
N ALA A 235 15.66 15.43 -3.67
CA ALA A 235 15.72 13.98 -3.62
C ALA A 235 17.17 13.49 -3.68
N LEU A 236 17.56 12.67 -2.70
CA LEU A 236 18.89 12.06 -2.69
C LEU A 236 19.06 11.14 -3.91
N GLN A 237 20.24 11.16 -4.51
CA GLN A 237 20.55 10.30 -5.64
C GLN A 237 20.61 8.81 -5.23
N PRO A 238 20.20 7.89 -6.11
CA PRO A 238 20.29 6.46 -5.87
C PRO A 238 21.75 6.02 -5.92
N ASP A 239 22.07 5.03 -5.09
CA ASP A 239 23.35 4.35 -5.03
C ASP A 239 23.11 2.89 -4.64
N LEU A 240 24.20 2.12 -4.54
CA LEU A 240 24.15 0.71 -4.18
C LEU A 240 24.66 0.49 -2.76
N SER A 241 24.26 -0.64 -2.19
CA SER A 241 24.78 -1.19 -0.95
C SER A 241 25.35 -2.60 -1.20
N LYS A 242 25.98 -3.16 -0.17
CA LYS A 242 26.44 -4.54 -0.19
C LYS A 242 25.24 -5.48 -0.27
N ALA A 243 25.27 -6.40 -1.24
CA ALA A 243 24.32 -7.50 -1.29
C ALA A 243 24.47 -8.39 -0.05
N GLY A 244 23.35 -8.73 0.58
CA GLY A 244 23.38 -9.68 1.68
C GLY A 244 23.09 -11.11 1.21
N MET A 245 23.28 -12.06 2.13
CA MET A 245 23.04 -13.46 1.84
C MET A 245 21.59 -13.80 2.14
N PHE A 246 20.87 -14.26 1.12
CA PHE A 246 19.50 -14.76 1.24
C PHE A 246 19.26 -15.90 0.25
N ARG A 247 18.19 -16.66 0.47
CA ARG A 247 17.79 -17.77 -0.39
C ARG A 247 16.35 -17.56 -0.86
N PRO A 248 16.12 -17.19 -2.13
CA PRO A 248 14.77 -17.04 -2.64
C PRO A 248 14.05 -18.39 -2.71
N ALA A 249 12.72 -18.35 -2.62
CA ALA A 249 11.86 -19.48 -2.89
C ALA A 249 11.89 -19.86 -4.38
N ALA A 250 11.20 -20.95 -4.72
CA ALA A 250 11.07 -21.40 -6.11
C ALA A 250 10.50 -20.28 -7.00
N ALA A 251 10.98 -20.25 -8.26
CA ALA A 251 10.55 -19.25 -9.21
C ALA A 251 9.01 -19.27 -9.38
N LEU A 252 8.41 -18.09 -9.31
CA LEU A 252 6.98 -17.90 -9.51
C LEU A 252 6.65 -17.89 -11.02
N PRO A 253 5.46 -18.33 -11.43
CA PRO A 253 5.12 -18.44 -12.85
C PRO A 253 4.67 -17.13 -13.48
N ILE A 254 5.49 -16.09 -13.36
CA ILE A 254 5.16 -14.70 -13.72
C ILE A 254 4.77 -14.56 -15.18
N GLU A 255 5.56 -15.07 -16.11
CA GLU A 255 5.34 -14.85 -17.55
C GLU A 255 3.98 -15.38 -18.03
N THR A 256 3.58 -16.56 -17.58
CA THR A 256 2.27 -17.12 -17.92
C THR A 256 1.13 -16.26 -17.37
N LEU A 257 1.25 -15.79 -16.13
CA LEU A 257 0.23 -14.98 -15.48
C LEU A 257 0.13 -13.59 -16.10
N LYS A 258 1.27 -12.99 -16.45
CA LYS A 258 1.37 -11.72 -17.15
C LYS A 258 0.68 -11.76 -18.51
N ALA A 259 0.89 -12.82 -19.30
CA ALA A 259 0.24 -12.99 -20.59
C ALA A 259 -1.31 -13.07 -20.47
N ARG A 260 -1.82 -13.82 -19.49
CA ARG A 260 -3.27 -13.91 -19.21
C ARG A 260 -3.85 -12.58 -18.73
N SER A 261 -3.13 -11.88 -17.86
CA SER A 261 -3.53 -10.57 -17.36
C SER A 261 -3.59 -9.53 -18.50
N LEU A 262 -2.59 -9.53 -19.39
CA LEU A 262 -2.56 -8.63 -20.54
C LEU A 262 -3.78 -8.85 -21.46
N GLN A 263 -4.18 -10.10 -21.67
CA GLN A 263 -5.37 -10.43 -22.46
C GLN A 263 -6.65 -9.84 -21.85
N ARG A 264 -6.86 -9.96 -20.53
CA ARG A 264 -8.04 -9.41 -19.84
C ARG A 264 -8.03 -7.89 -19.81
N THR A 265 -6.89 -7.31 -19.45
CA THR A 265 -6.76 -5.85 -19.26
C THR A 265 -6.88 -5.09 -20.59
N SER A 266 -6.45 -5.67 -21.71
CA SER A 266 -6.63 -5.07 -23.05
C SER A 266 -8.10 -4.90 -23.45
N GLY A 267 -8.99 -5.77 -22.97
CA GLY A 267 -10.43 -5.71 -23.21
C GLY A 267 -11.19 -4.79 -22.27
N SER A 268 -10.58 -4.39 -21.14
CA SER A 268 -11.27 -3.68 -20.05
C SER A 268 -11.43 -2.19 -20.31
N GLU A 269 -12.66 -1.70 -20.22
CA GLU A 269 -12.96 -0.27 -20.34
C GLU A 269 -12.32 0.59 -19.23
N TYR A 270 -12.17 0.02 -18.03
CA TYR A 270 -11.48 0.69 -16.93
C TYR A 270 -10.00 0.94 -17.28
N PHE A 271 -9.26 -0.10 -17.67
CA PHE A 271 -7.84 0.02 -17.98
C PHE A 271 -7.59 0.87 -19.24
N LYS A 272 -8.49 0.82 -20.23
CA LYS A 272 -8.47 1.77 -21.37
C LYS A 272 -8.63 3.21 -20.90
N ALA A 273 -9.55 3.49 -19.98
CA ALA A 273 -9.75 4.84 -19.43
C ALA A 273 -8.52 5.34 -18.64
N VAL A 274 -7.90 4.48 -17.83
CA VAL A 274 -6.66 4.83 -17.11
C VAL A 274 -5.52 5.14 -18.08
N ASN A 275 -5.32 4.33 -19.12
CA ASN A 275 -4.32 4.59 -20.15
C ASN A 275 -4.55 5.93 -20.87
N LYS A 276 -5.81 6.25 -21.19
CA LYS A 276 -6.17 7.54 -21.78
C LYS A 276 -5.86 8.72 -20.84
N TYR A 277 -6.08 8.55 -19.53
CA TYR A 277 -5.70 9.54 -18.53
C TYR A 277 -4.17 9.74 -18.49
N LEU A 278 -3.40 8.65 -18.51
CA LEU A 278 -1.93 8.72 -18.49
C LEU A 278 -1.36 9.44 -19.72
N GLN A 279 -1.88 9.14 -20.92
CA GLN A 279 -1.51 9.83 -22.15
C GLN A 279 -1.79 11.35 -22.06
N LEU A 280 -2.93 11.72 -21.49
CA LEU A 280 -3.27 13.13 -21.28
C LEU A 280 -2.35 13.80 -20.25
N SER A 281 -2.02 13.11 -19.15
CA SER A 281 -1.12 13.63 -18.12
C SER A 281 0.27 13.91 -18.71
N GLU A 282 0.80 12.98 -19.50
CA GLU A 282 2.09 13.13 -20.17
C GLU A 282 2.10 14.34 -21.13
N GLN A 283 1.02 14.56 -21.88
CA GLN A 283 0.87 15.74 -22.73
C GLN A 283 0.87 17.04 -21.89
N TYR A 284 0.19 17.05 -20.76
CA TYR A 284 0.19 18.20 -19.86
C TYR A 284 1.54 18.47 -19.21
N GLU A 285 2.35 17.44 -18.95
CA GLU A 285 3.70 17.56 -18.41
C GLU A 285 4.69 18.13 -19.45
N LYS A 286 4.53 17.81 -20.74
CA LYS A 286 5.34 18.39 -21.84
C LYS A 286 5.02 19.87 -22.14
N GLY A 287 4.02 20.44 -21.46
CA GLY A 287 3.60 21.82 -21.61
C GLY A 287 2.22 21.94 -22.27
N ARG A 288 1.44 22.96 -21.86
CA ARG A 288 0.09 23.21 -22.39
C ARG A 288 0.12 24.37 -23.36
N VAL A 289 -0.41 24.14 -24.55
CA VAL A 289 -0.75 25.23 -25.48
C VAL A 289 -2.17 25.68 -25.14
N ILE A 290 -2.29 26.82 -24.46
CA ILE A 290 -3.60 27.41 -24.12
C ILE A 290 -3.91 28.48 -25.17
N PRO A 291 -4.97 28.31 -25.99
CA PRO A 291 -5.34 29.33 -26.96
C PRO A 291 -5.75 30.64 -26.27
N LEU A 292 -5.35 31.77 -26.83
CA LEU A 292 -5.55 33.08 -26.23
C LEU A 292 -6.79 33.83 -26.77
N THR A 293 -7.43 33.34 -27.83
CA THR A 293 -8.67 33.95 -28.34
C THR A 293 -9.89 33.28 -27.72
N TRP A 294 -10.93 34.05 -27.41
CA TRP A 294 -12.12 33.53 -26.73
C TRP A 294 -12.75 32.31 -27.43
N ALA A 295 -12.90 32.37 -28.75
CA ALA A 295 -13.50 31.28 -29.53
C ALA A 295 -12.68 29.98 -29.43
N THR A 296 -11.36 30.08 -29.56
CA THR A 296 -10.46 28.92 -29.51
C THR A 296 -10.27 28.39 -28.08
N TYR A 297 -10.23 29.29 -27.09
CA TYR A 297 -10.21 28.93 -25.67
C TYR A 297 -11.49 28.19 -25.26
N LEU A 298 -12.67 28.68 -25.66
CA LEU A 298 -13.94 28.04 -25.35
C LEU A 298 -14.03 26.63 -25.95
N ALA A 299 -13.54 26.44 -27.18
CA ALA A 299 -13.45 25.12 -27.80
C ALA A 299 -12.50 24.19 -27.03
N HIS A 300 -11.30 24.66 -26.72
CA HIS A 300 -10.31 23.93 -25.91
C HIS A 300 -10.86 23.54 -24.53
N TYR A 301 -11.55 24.46 -23.84
CA TYR A 301 -12.17 24.23 -22.54
C TYR A 301 -13.28 23.17 -22.62
N LYS A 302 -14.17 23.25 -23.63
CA LYS A 302 -15.22 22.25 -23.84
C LYS A 302 -14.64 20.86 -24.08
N GLN A 303 -13.61 20.75 -24.93
CA GLN A 303 -12.93 19.48 -25.20
C GLN A 303 -12.26 18.90 -23.93
N SER A 304 -11.55 19.74 -23.18
CA SER A 304 -10.91 19.35 -21.92
C SER A 304 -11.94 18.88 -20.88
N ARG A 305 -13.08 19.56 -20.78
CA ARG A 305 -14.17 19.20 -19.87
C ARG A 305 -14.84 17.89 -20.28
N GLN A 306 -15.08 17.67 -21.58
CA GLN A 306 -15.62 16.40 -22.10
C GLN A 306 -14.68 15.23 -21.77
N LEU A 307 -13.37 15.42 -21.98
CA LEU A 307 -12.37 14.43 -21.64
C LEU A 307 -12.36 14.13 -20.13
N PHE A 308 -12.34 15.16 -19.29
CA PHE A 308 -12.41 15.01 -17.83
C PHE A 308 -13.67 14.25 -17.39
N ASN A 309 -14.84 14.59 -17.94
CA ASN A 309 -16.09 13.91 -17.63
C ASN A 309 -16.06 12.44 -18.06
N SER A 310 -15.50 12.13 -19.24
CA SER A 310 -15.36 10.73 -19.69
C SER A 310 -14.46 9.90 -18.78
N LEU A 311 -13.39 10.51 -18.24
CA LEU A 311 -12.48 9.86 -17.31
C LEU A 311 -13.11 9.70 -15.92
N ASN A 312 -13.92 10.66 -15.47
CA ASN A 312 -14.57 10.63 -14.16
C ASN A 312 -15.75 9.64 -14.11
N ASN A 313 -16.52 9.52 -15.20
CA ASN A 313 -17.63 8.57 -15.30
C ASN A 313 -17.16 7.11 -15.41
N ASN A 314 -15.93 6.87 -15.89
CA ASN A 314 -15.33 5.55 -16.02
C ASN A 314 -14.45 5.13 -14.82
N LYS A 315 -14.49 5.87 -13.70
CA LYS A 315 -13.62 5.58 -12.54
C LYS A 315 -13.96 4.29 -11.80
N LEU A 316 -15.22 3.86 -11.87
CA LEU A 316 -15.68 2.62 -11.28
C LEU A 316 -16.51 1.86 -12.32
N PRO A 317 -16.33 0.55 -12.44
CA PRO A 317 -17.25 -0.30 -13.18
C PRO A 317 -18.70 -0.04 -12.73
N ALA A 318 -19.64 -0.05 -13.68
CA ALA A 318 -21.05 0.14 -13.37
C ALA A 318 -21.65 -1.03 -12.56
N GLU A 319 -21.01 -2.20 -12.61
CA GLU A 319 -21.44 -3.43 -11.95
C GLU A 319 -20.33 -3.99 -11.06
N ALA A 320 -20.73 -4.70 -10.00
CA ALA A 320 -19.81 -5.37 -9.09
C ALA A 320 -19.00 -6.43 -9.85
N GLN A 321 -17.69 -6.31 -9.81
CA GLN A 321 -16.75 -7.24 -10.43
C GLN A 321 -16.30 -8.35 -9.48
N LEU A 322 -16.53 -8.18 -8.17
CA LEU A 322 -16.12 -9.12 -7.14
C LEU A 322 -17.29 -9.44 -6.19
N HIS A 323 -17.43 -10.73 -5.88
CA HIS A 323 -18.25 -11.18 -4.76
C HIS A 323 -17.40 -11.12 -3.49
N VAL A 324 -17.70 -10.18 -2.59
CA VAL A 324 -16.95 -9.95 -1.36
C VAL A 324 -17.85 -10.11 -0.14
N ARG A 325 -17.30 -10.71 0.92
CA ARG A 325 -17.94 -10.79 2.23
C ARG A 325 -16.95 -10.54 3.36
N ASN A 326 -17.47 -10.23 4.54
CA ASN A 326 -16.67 -10.26 5.77
C ASN A 326 -16.12 -11.66 6.03
N ASN A 327 -14.94 -11.74 6.67
CA ASN A 327 -14.48 -12.99 7.27
C ASN A 327 -15.45 -13.45 8.38
N SER A 328 -15.40 -14.74 8.71
CA SER A 328 -16.32 -15.39 9.66
C SER A 328 -16.36 -14.72 11.03
N VAL A 329 -15.21 -14.24 11.52
CA VAL A 329 -15.09 -13.58 12.84
C VAL A 329 -15.69 -12.17 12.81
N ASP A 330 -15.30 -11.34 11.85
CA ASP A 330 -15.81 -9.97 11.76
C ASP A 330 -17.28 -9.91 11.33
N LYS A 331 -17.79 -10.92 10.61
CA LYS A 331 -19.23 -11.09 10.36
C LYS A 331 -20.01 -11.17 11.68
N GLN A 332 -19.53 -11.95 12.65
CA GLN A 332 -20.17 -12.03 13.97
C GLN A 332 -20.11 -10.70 14.71
N ARG A 333 -18.95 -10.02 14.66
CA ARG A 333 -18.78 -8.69 15.26
C ARG A 333 -19.76 -7.66 14.69
N TYR A 334 -19.90 -7.59 13.37
CA TYR A 334 -20.79 -6.62 12.72
C TYR A 334 -22.28 -6.90 12.96
N ASN A 335 -22.66 -8.17 13.16
CA ASN A 335 -24.04 -8.52 13.53
C ASN A 335 -24.46 -7.95 14.89
N THR A 336 -23.50 -7.72 15.79
CA THR A 336 -23.74 -7.14 17.13
C THR A 336 -23.32 -5.67 17.24
N SER A 337 -22.85 -5.06 16.14
CA SER A 337 -22.39 -3.67 16.12
C SER A 337 -23.55 -2.70 15.85
N GLY A 338 -23.39 -1.43 16.26
CA GLY A 338 -24.35 -0.37 15.94
C GLY A 338 -24.40 -0.03 14.45
N GLY A 339 -25.46 0.67 14.03
CA GLY A 339 -25.72 1.01 12.61
C GLY A 339 -24.55 1.74 11.93
N ALA A 340 -23.87 2.64 12.64
CA ALA A 340 -22.72 3.37 12.07
C ALA A 340 -21.57 2.44 11.63
N SER A 341 -21.16 1.47 12.45
CA SER A 341 -20.11 0.51 12.08
C SER A 341 -20.56 -0.41 10.93
N GLN A 342 -21.85 -0.75 10.87
CA GLN A 342 -22.41 -1.52 9.75
C GLN A 342 -22.38 -0.72 8.45
N ASP A 343 -22.75 0.56 8.48
CA ASP A 343 -22.71 1.46 7.31
C ASP A 343 -21.29 1.66 6.80
N VAL A 344 -20.33 1.87 7.70
CA VAL A 344 -18.91 1.94 7.37
C VAL A 344 -18.49 0.65 6.68
N ASN A 345 -18.78 -0.52 7.25
CA ASN A 345 -18.41 -1.80 6.66
C ASN A 345 -19.05 -2.02 5.27
N ASN A 346 -20.33 -1.69 5.12
CA ASN A 346 -21.04 -1.81 3.85
C ASN A 346 -20.42 -0.93 2.77
N SER A 347 -19.94 0.26 3.13
CA SER A 347 -19.18 1.13 2.23
C SER A 347 -17.88 0.48 1.76
N TYR A 348 -17.13 -0.19 2.65
CA TYR A 348 -15.92 -0.94 2.26
C TYR A 348 -16.23 -2.12 1.36
N LEU A 349 -17.23 -2.94 1.70
CA LEU A 349 -17.68 -4.06 0.85
C LEU A 349 -18.05 -3.57 -0.55
N LYS A 350 -18.81 -2.46 -0.65
CA LYS A 350 -19.17 -1.88 -1.94
C LYS A 350 -17.95 -1.38 -2.72
N LYS A 351 -16.98 -0.73 -2.07
CA LYS A 351 -15.75 -0.29 -2.72
C LYS A 351 -14.95 -1.48 -3.28
N ILE A 352 -14.76 -2.52 -2.47
CA ILE A 352 -14.05 -3.75 -2.86
C ILE A 352 -14.76 -4.45 -4.02
N ALA A 353 -16.10 -4.58 -3.93
CA ALA A 353 -16.90 -5.22 -4.97
C ALA A 353 -16.75 -4.57 -6.35
N ASN A 354 -16.46 -3.27 -6.40
CA ASN A 354 -16.35 -2.48 -7.63
C ASN A 354 -14.90 -2.07 -7.98
N ASP A 355 -13.90 -2.67 -7.33
CA ASP A 355 -12.50 -2.33 -7.58
C ASP A 355 -11.93 -3.16 -8.75
N ALA A 356 -11.75 -2.52 -9.91
CA ALA A 356 -11.28 -3.19 -11.12
C ALA A 356 -9.83 -3.69 -11.05
N VAL A 357 -8.99 -3.00 -10.30
CA VAL A 357 -7.58 -3.40 -10.12
C VAL A 357 -7.52 -4.62 -9.21
N LEU A 358 -8.31 -4.63 -8.13
CA LEU A 358 -8.41 -5.78 -7.25
C LEU A 358 -9.12 -6.97 -7.94
N ALA A 359 -10.07 -6.72 -8.83
CA ALA A 359 -10.72 -7.76 -9.62
C ALA A 359 -9.72 -8.49 -10.52
N GLU A 360 -8.84 -7.73 -11.20
CA GLU A 360 -7.76 -8.33 -11.99
C GLU A 360 -6.72 -9.04 -11.11
N ALA A 361 -6.35 -8.47 -9.97
CA ALA A 361 -5.46 -9.13 -9.01
C ALA A 361 -6.04 -10.47 -8.50
N ASN A 362 -7.35 -10.51 -8.23
CA ASN A 362 -8.06 -11.75 -7.88
C ASN A 362 -8.08 -12.73 -9.06
N ALA A 363 -8.25 -12.29 -10.30
CA ALA A 363 -8.16 -13.19 -11.46
C ALA A 363 -6.74 -13.80 -11.61
N ILE A 364 -5.69 -13.00 -11.41
CA ILE A 364 -4.30 -13.46 -11.47
C ILE A 364 -4.01 -14.52 -10.40
N ILE A 365 -4.42 -14.31 -9.14
CA ILE A 365 -4.16 -15.28 -8.09
C ILE A 365 -4.94 -16.58 -8.32
N GLN A 366 -6.16 -16.50 -8.87
CA GLN A 366 -6.94 -17.68 -9.26
C GLN A 366 -6.26 -18.46 -10.39
N ASP A 367 -5.71 -17.77 -11.40
CA ASP A 367 -4.90 -18.39 -12.47
C ASP A 367 -3.68 -19.13 -11.91
N TRP A 368 -3.07 -18.60 -10.85
CA TRP A 368 -1.93 -19.23 -10.19
C TRP A 368 -2.33 -20.47 -9.40
N ILE A 369 -3.44 -20.40 -8.64
CA ILE A 369 -3.88 -21.48 -7.75
C ILE A 369 -4.54 -22.65 -8.52
N ASN A 370 -5.09 -22.39 -9.70
CA ASN A 370 -5.81 -23.40 -10.51
C ASN A 370 -4.93 -24.07 -11.57
N LYS A 371 -3.61 -24.02 -11.39
CA LYS A 371 -2.63 -24.72 -12.24
C LYS A 371 -2.68 -26.23 -12.10
#